data_AF-A0A2G5L7A5-F1
#
_entry.id   AF-A0A2G5L7A5-F1
#
_cell.length_a   1.000
_cell.length_b   1.000
_cell.length_c   1.000
_cell.angle_alpha   90.00
_cell.angle_beta   90.00
_cell.angle_gamma   90.00
#
_symmetry.space_group_name_H-M   'P 1'
#
loop_
_entity.id
_entity.type
_entity.pdbx_description
1 polymer ?
#
loop_
_entity_poly.entity_id
_entity_poly.type
_entity_poly.pdbx_seq_one_letter_code
_entity_poly.pdbx_strand_id
1 'polypeptide(L)'
;MDHQGFSFLKDSLYSGYTIEKDRNGNLKKKSPYLNGKMEGTMIGYYPSGDTLYTRPYHLGEKHGIHRGYYPNGTLQFRYIFENGFSQGHHQEWYADGSQKMDLHYLDGKERGLQRVWRPDGKMKSNYVVRENGRKYGFLGLKRCSKIDSETQNIEPYTGVLTTETRP
;
A
#
# COMPACT_ATOMS: atom_id res chain seq x y z
N MET A 1 -21.72 4.39 -11.98
CA MET A 1 -20.87 5.50 -11.54
C MET A 1 -20.57 6.34 -12.75
N ASP A 2 -20.72 7.65 -12.65
CA ASP A 2 -20.26 8.58 -13.68
C ASP A 2 -18.76 8.92 -13.49
N HIS A 3 -18.22 9.79 -14.35
CA HIS A 3 -16.83 10.26 -14.26
C HIS A 3 -16.54 11.14 -13.03
N GLN A 4 -17.58 11.61 -12.34
CA GLN A 4 -17.48 12.43 -11.13
C GLN A 4 -17.62 11.62 -9.83
N GLY A 5 -17.82 10.29 -9.94
CA GLY A 5 -17.91 9.37 -8.81
C GLY A 5 -19.30 9.27 -8.19
N PHE A 6 -20.33 9.85 -8.81
CA PHE A 6 -21.71 9.73 -8.35
C PHE A 6 -22.35 8.42 -8.82
N SER A 7 -23.11 7.80 -7.91
CA SER A 7 -23.98 6.67 -8.18
C SER A 7 -25.43 7.13 -8.28
N PHE A 8 -26.13 6.65 -9.31
CA PHE A 8 -27.52 6.98 -9.59
C PHE A 8 -28.37 5.71 -9.63
N LEU A 9 -29.64 5.84 -9.28
CA LEU A 9 -30.68 4.84 -9.49
C LEU A 9 -31.87 5.53 -10.14
N LYS A 10 -32.18 5.17 -11.40
CA LYS A 10 -33.27 5.77 -12.18
C LYS A 10 -33.25 7.31 -12.11
N ASP A 11 -32.10 7.90 -12.46
CA ASP A 11 -31.85 9.33 -12.53
C ASP A 11 -31.87 10.11 -11.19
N SER A 12 -32.00 9.43 -10.06
CA SER A 12 -31.84 10.01 -8.71
C SER A 12 -30.53 9.57 -8.07
N LEU A 13 -29.94 10.44 -7.24
CA LEU A 13 -28.74 10.11 -6.47
C LEU A 13 -29.01 8.90 -5.56
N TYR A 14 -28.16 7.89 -5.65
CA TYR A 14 -28.34 6.64 -4.94
C TYR A 14 -27.91 6.74 -3.47
N SER A 15 -28.77 6.27 -2.57
CA SER A 15 -28.45 6.05 -1.16
C SER A 15 -28.75 4.59 -0.81
N GLY A 16 -27.82 3.92 -0.14
CA GLY A 16 -27.94 2.49 0.20
C GLY A 16 -26.62 1.74 0.03
N TYR A 17 -26.70 0.45 -0.30
CA TYR A 17 -25.55 -0.40 -0.51
C TYR A 17 -25.54 -1.02 -1.90
N THR A 18 -24.43 -0.88 -2.61
CA THR A 18 -24.18 -1.72 -3.78
C THR A 18 -23.54 -3.03 -3.32
N ILE A 19 -24.01 -4.13 -3.89
CA ILE A 19 -23.51 -5.48 -3.63
C ILE A 19 -22.86 -6.04 -4.89
N GLU A 20 -21.60 -6.46 -4.78
CA GLU A 20 -20.91 -7.21 -5.83
C GLU A 20 -20.81 -8.67 -5.40
N LYS A 21 -21.19 -9.59 -6.29
CA LYS A 21 -21.08 -11.03 -6.10
C LYS A 21 -20.12 -11.65 -7.13
N ASP A 22 -19.55 -12.81 -6.82
CA ASP A 22 -18.80 -13.62 -7.78
C ASP A 22 -19.74 -14.40 -8.73
N ARG A 23 -19.16 -15.21 -9.62
CA ARG A 23 -19.92 -16.06 -10.57
C ARG A 23 -20.77 -17.13 -9.88
N ASN A 24 -20.42 -17.49 -8.64
CA ASN A 24 -21.12 -18.49 -7.84
C ASN A 24 -22.16 -17.85 -6.90
N GLY A 25 -22.29 -16.52 -6.93
CA GLY A 25 -23.23 -15.78 -6.09
C GLY A 25 -22.70 -15.41 -4.70
N ASN A 26 -21.44 -15.71 -4.37
CA ASN A 26 -20.84 -15.35 -3.10
C ASN A 26 -20.60 -13.84 -3.04
N LEU A 27 -20.78 -13.25 -1.85
CA LEU A 27 -20.55 -11.83 -1.63
C LEU A 27 -19.06 -11.51 -1.78
N LYS A 28 -18.71 -10.58 -2.68
CA LYS A 28 -17.34 -10.08 -2.85
C LYS A 28 -17.13 -8.73 -2.18
N LYS A 29 -18.14 -7.86 -2.26
CA LYS A 29 -18.00 -6.46 -1.82
C LYS A 29 -19.34 -5.86 -1.46
N LYS A 30 -19.36 -5.10 -0.37
CA LYS A 30 -20.47 -4.26 0.06
C LYS A 30 -19.98 -2.82 0.17
N SER A 31 -20.56 -1.92 -0.62
CA SER A 31 -20.13 -0.50 -0.67
C SER A 31 -21.30 0.41 -0.29
N PRO A 32 -21.18 1.21 0.78
CA PRO A 32 -22.22 2.12 1.20
C PRO A 32 -22.17 3.44 0.42
N TYR A 33 -23.35 3.98 0.12
CA TYR A 33 -23.52 5.27 -0.55
C TYR A 33 -24.57 6.12 0.16
N LEU A 34 -24.33 7.42 0.19
CA LEU A 34 -25.28 8.45 0.57
C LEU A 34 -25.24 9.56 -0.48
N ASN A 35 -26.39 9.87 -1.07
CA ASN A 35 -26.55 10.90 -2.09
C ASN A 35 -25.53 10.75 -3.24
N GLY A 36 -25.37 9.51 -3.71
CA GLY A 36 -24.50 9.13 -4.81
C GLY A 36 -23.02 9.02 -4.46
N LYS A 37 -22.58 9.45 -3.28
CA LYS A 37 -21.18 9.37 -2.84
C LYS A 37 -20.95 8.23 -1.86
N MET A 38 -19.76 7.64 -1.83
CA MET A 38 -19.43 6.64 -0.80
C MET A 38 -19.42 7.29 0.59
N GLU A 39 -20.15 6.70 1.53
CA GLU A 39 -20.27 7.21 2.91
C GLU A 39 -20.34 6.03 3.88
N GLY A 40 -19.36 5.89 4.75
CA GLY A 40 -19.21 4.76 5.67
C GLY A 40 -18.19 3.71 5.20
N THR A 41 -18.26 2.50 5.76
CA THR A 41 -17.23 1.47 5.55
C THR A 41 -17.57 0.54 4.39
N MET A 42 -16.75 0.59 3.35
CA MET A 42 -16.73 -0.43 2.30
C MET A 42 -16.02 -1.69 2.82
N ILE A 43 -16.64 -2.86 2.61
CA ILE A 43 -16.13 -4.15 3.06
C ILE A 43 -15.95 -5.06 1.85
N GLY A 44 -14.77 -5.66 1.73
CA GLY A 44 -14.47 -6.73 0.80
C GLY A 44 -14.40 -8.06 1.53
N TYR A 45 -14.78 -9.14 0.85
CA TYR A 45 -14.84 -10.48 1.43
C TYR A 45 -14.03 -11.49 0.60
N TYR A 46 -13.49 -12.48 1.30
CA TYR A 46 -12.99 -13.71 0.69
C TYR A 46 -14.17 -14.62 0.26
N PRO A 47 -13.94 -15.60 -0.63
CA PRO A 47 -14.95 -16.60 -0.96
C PRO A 47 -15.47 -17.39 0.27
N SER A 48 -14.67 -17.51 1.33
CA SER A 48 -15.08 -18.10 2.61
C SER A 48 -16.11 -17.27 3.38
N GLY A 49 -16.28 -15.99 3.03
CA GLY A 49 -17.10 -15.02 3.76
C GLY A 49 -16.30 -14.18 4.77
N ASP A 50 -15.03 -14.52 5.02
CA ASP A 50 -14.16 -13.74 5.90
C ASP A 50 -13.86 -12.37 5.32
N THR A 51 -13.59 -11.39 6.19
CA THR A 51 -13.28 -10.03 5.76
C THR A 51 -11.91 -9.97 5.10
N LEU A 52 -11.88 -9.60 3.82
CA LEU A 52 -10.66 -9.34 3.06
C LEU A 52 -10.11 -7.93 3.36
N TYR A 53 -10.99 -6.93 3.43
CA TYR A 53 -10.61 -5.56 3.82
C TYR A 53 -11.79 -4.75 4.35
N THR A 54 -11.47 -3.70 5.10
CA THR A 54 -12.37 -2.61 5.46
C THR A 54 -11.75 -1.28 5.04
N ARG A 55 -12.56 -0.42 4.42
CA ARG A 55 -12.13 0.86 3.86
C ARG A 55 -13.20 1.92 4.14
N PRO A 56 -13.02 2.75 5.17
CA PRO A 56 -13.95 3.84 5.46
C PRO A 56 -13.83 4.97 4.42
N TYR A 57 -14.98 5.55 4.10
CA TYR A 57 -15.12 6.70 3.23
C TYR A 57 -16.01 7.75 3.89
N HIS A 58 -15.75 9.01 3.59
CA HIS A 58 -16.57 10.14 3.96
C HIS A 58 -16.69 11.07 2.75
N LEU A 59 -17.92 11.42 2.34
CA LEU A 59 -18.21 12.26 1.18
C LEU A 59 -17.51 11.83 -0.12
N GLY A 60 -17.35 10.51 -0.31
CA GLY A 60 -16.70 9.91 -1.46
C GLY A 60 -15.17 9.80 -1.35
N GLU A 61 -14.57 10.35 -0.30
CA GLU A 61 -13.12 10.36 -0.09
C GLU A 61 -12.69 9.30 0.91
N LYS A 62 -11.45 8.79 0.77
CA LYS A 62 -10.89 7.85 1.74
C LYS A 62 -10.75 8.54 3.10
N HIS A 63 -11.20 7.85 4.14
CA HIS A 63 -11.14 8.37 5.50
C HIS A 63 -10.78 7.26 6.50
N GLY A 64 -10.20 7.67 7.63
CA GLY A 64 -9.87 6.78 8.74
C GLY A 64 -8.87 5.68 8.37
N ILE A 65 -8.98 4.54 9.04
CA ILE A 65 -8.02 3.44 8.90
C ILE A 65 -8.54 2.42 7.90
N HIS A 66 -7.84 2.28 6.79
CA HIS A 66 -8.05 1.20 5.82
C HIS A 66 -7.23 0.00 6.27
N ARG A 67 -7.85 -1.18 6.36
CA ARG A 67 -7.18 -2.43 6.74
C ARG A 67 -7.50 -3.53 5.76
N GLY A 68 -6.55 -4.41 5.52
CA GLY A 68 -6.75 -5.65 4.80
C GLY A 68 -6.09 -6.79 5.52
N TYR A 69 -6.56 -7.99 5.26
CA TYR A 69 -6.11 -9.21 5.91
C TYR A 69 -5.70 -10.22 4.85
N TYR A 70 -4.79 -11.12 5.20
CA TYR A 70 -4.54 -12.36 4.48
C TYR A 70 -5.63 -13.39 4.80
N PRO A 71 -5.77 -14.49 4.02
CA PRO A 71 -6.77 -15.52 4.29
C PRO A 71 -6.61 -16.20 5.64
N ASN A 72 -5.39 -16.22 6.20
CA ASN A 72 -5.10 -16.73 7.54
C ASN A 72 -5.45 -15.75 8.68
N GLY A 73 -6.04 -14.59 8.36
CA GLY A 73 -6.39 -13.54 9.32
C GLY A 73 -5.26 -12.59 9.69
N THR A 74 -4.02 -12.84 9.24
CA THR A 74 -2.89 -11.93 9.48
C THR A 74 -3.16 -10.59 8.81
N LEU A 75 -2.91 -9.48 9.52
CA LEU A 75 -3.06 -8.13 8.97
C LEU A 75 -2.12 -7.96 7.78
N GLN A 76 -2.66 -7.66 6.60
CA GLN A 76 -1.89 -7.45 5.38
C GLN A 76 -1.44 -5.99 5.26
N PHE A 77 -2.35 -5.06 5.54
CA PHE A 77 -2.03 -3.63 5.50
C PHE A 77 -2.87 -2.82 6.47
N ARG A 78 -2.34 -1.66 6.85
CA ARG A 78 -2.99 -0.64 7.68
C ARG A 78 -2.56 0.74 7.19
N TYR A 79 -3.48 1.46 6.54
CA TYR A 79 -3.24 2.78 6.00
C TYR A 79 -4.17 3.78 6.66
N ILE A 80 -3.67 4.98 6.96
CA ILE A 80 -4.47 6.05 7.54
C ILE A 80 -4.71 7.10 6.46
N PHE A 81 -5.96 7.52 6.33
CA PHE A 81 -6.37 8.58 5.42
C PHE A 81 -7.18 9.65 6.15
N GLU A 82 -7.01 10.89 5.73
CA GLU A 82 -7.81 12.03 6.14
C GLU A 82 -8.09 12.91 4.91
N ASN A 83 -9.36 13.20 4.65
CA ASN A 83 -9.83 13.97 3.48
C ASN A 83 -9.21 13.48 2.16
N GLY A 84 -9.16 12.16 1.97
CA GLY A 84 -8.59 11.51 0.79
C GLY A 84 -7.05 11.40 0.78
N PHE A 85 -6.34 12.11 1.67
CA PHE A 85 -4.87 12.12 1.71
C PHE A 85 -4.31 11.09 2.68
N SER A 86 -3.18 10.47 2.31
CA SER A 86 -2.42 9.61 3.21
C SER A 86 -1.90 10.41 4.41
N GLN A 87 -2.11 9.89 5.61
CA GLN A 87 -1.59 10.46 6.85
C GLN A 87 -0.86 9.39 7.68
N GLY A 88 0.05 9.82 8.54
CA GLY A 88 0.71 8.97 9.53
C GLY A 88 1.37 7.73 8.92
N HIS A 89 1.38 6.64 9.68
CA HIS A 89 2.03 5.39 9.28
C HIS A 89 1.15 4.54 8.36
N HIS A 90 1.70 4.22 7.20
CA HIS A 90 1.21 3.22 6.25
C HIS A 90 2.07 1.97 6.36
N GLN A 91 1.45 0.90 6.82
CA GLN A 91 2.15 -0.33 7.17
C GLN A 91 1.63 -1.50 6.33
N GLU A 92 2.54 -2.36 5.90
CA GLU A 92 2.24 -3.67 5.34
C GLU A 92 3.03 -4.76 6.05
N TRP A 93 2.47 -5.96 6.06
CA TRP A 93 3.10 -7.17 6.58
C TRP A 93 3.10 -8.26 5.51
N TYR A 94 3.99 -9.22 5.68
CA TYR A 94 3.94 -10.49 4.97
C TYR A 94 2.90 -11.43 5.61
N ALA A 95 2.58 -12.54 4.93
CA ALA A 95 1.56 -13.48 5.41
C ALA A 95 1.93 -14.18 6.73
N ASP A 96 3.23 -14.26 7.04
CA ASP A 96 3.78 -14.75 8.30
C ASP A 96 3.73 -13.71 9.44
N GLY A 97 3.25 -12.50 9.15
CA GLY A 97 3.14 -11.39 10.11
C GLY A 97 4.41 -10.54 10.25
N SER A 98 5.50 -10.86 9.54
CA SER A 98 6.71 -10.05 9.56
C SER A 98 6.49 -8.72 8.83
N GLN A 99 7.15 -7.64 9.31
CA GLN A 99 6.98 -6.31 8.74
C GLN A 99 7.53 -6.28 7.31
N LYS A 100 6.70 -5.87 6.36
CA LYS A 100 7.09 -5.67 4.96
C LYS A 100 7.43 -4.21 4.68
N MET A 101 6.65 -3.29 5.25
CA MET A 101 6.74 -1.87 4.95
C MET A 101 6.23 -1.05 6.13
N ASP A 102 6.90 0.06 6.42
CA ASP A 102 6.45 1.09 7.36
C ASP A 102 6.88 2.45 6.82
N LEU A 103 5.93 3.14 6.19
CA LEU A 103 6.12 4.44 5.56
C LEU A 103 5.34 5.49 6.31
N HIS A 104 5.94 6.66 6.53
CA HIS A 104 5.25 7.77 7.18
C HIS A 104 4.87 8.84 6.16
N TYR A 105 3.62 9.30 6.22
CA TYR A 105 3.02 10.27 5.32
C TYR A 105 2.47 11.48 6.09
N LEU A 106 2.48 12.63 5.44
CA LEU A 106 1.80 13.84 5.87
C LEU A 106 1.20 14.51 4.61
N ASP A 107 -0.11 14.73 4.61
CA ASP A 107 -0.86 15.36 3.51
C ASP A 107 -0.56 14.72 2.14
N GLY A 108 -0.56 13.38 2.11
CA GLY A 108 -0.34 12.60 0.90
C GLY A 108 1.11 12.48 0.46
N LYS A 109 2.08 13.09 1.17
CA LYS A 109 3.51 13.05 0.82
C LYS A 109 4.31 12.26 1.85
N GLU A 110 5.31 11.52 1.39
CA GLU A 110 6.25 10.85 2.29
C GLU A 110 6.94 11.89 3.20
N ARG A 111 7.01 11.58 4.50
CA ARG A 111 7.57 12.47 5.51
C ARG A 111 8.19 11.65 6.62
N GLY A 112 9.36 12.03 7.13
CA GLY A 112 10.00 11.28 8.20
C GLY A 112 10.52 9.91 7.74
N LEU A 113 10.57 8.95 8.66
CA LEU A 113 11.22 7.66 8.46
C LEU A 113 10.43 6.74 7.51
N GLN A 114 11.14 6.11 6.58
CA GLN A 114 10.63 5.20 5.58
C GLN A 114 11.43 3.91 5.64
N ARG A 115 10.76 2.78 5.87
CA ARG A 115 11.40 1.47 5.97
C ARG A 115 10.67 0.43 5.14
N VAL A 116 11.45 -0.36 4.41
CA VAL A 116 10.94 -1.49 3.64
C VAL A 116 11.88 -2.65 3.86
N TRP A 117 11.30 -3.82 4.10
CA TRP A 117 12.01 -5.07 4.30
C TRP A 117 11.72 -6.03 3.16
N ARG A 118 12.59 -7.03 3.01
CA ARG A 118 12.39 -8.18 2.14
C ARG A 118 11.76 -9.33 2.93
N PRO A 119 11.24 -10.38 2.27
CA PRO A 119 10.67 -11.53 2.98
C PRO A 119 11.68 -12.27 3.87
N ASP A 120 12.98 -12.16 3.57
CA ASP A 120 14.07 -12.71 4.39
C ASP A 120 14.43 -11.83 5.60
N GLY A 121 13.63 -10.79 5.88
CA GLY A 121 13.84 -9.83 6.96
C GLY A 121 14.93 -8.79 6.69
N LYS A 122 15.68 -8.88 5.58
CA LYS A 122 16.74 -7.91 5.29
C LYS A 122 16.16 -6.58 4.85
N MET A 123 16.82 -5.50 5.28
CA MET A 123 16.42 -4.15 4.93
C MET A 123 16.55 -3.92 3.41
N LYS A 124 15.44 -3.56 2.77
CA LYS A 124 15.40 -3.15 1.35
C LYS A 124 15.64 -1.66 1.20
N SER A 125 15.08 -0.86 2.12
CA SER A 125 15.33 0.58 2.20
C SER A 125 15.10 1.07 3.64
N ASN A 126 15.88 2.07 4.05
CA ASN A 126 15.78 2.76 5.32
C ASN A 126 16.28 4.19 5.14
N TYR A 127 15.35 5.14 5.02
CA TYR A 127 15.69 6.53 4.75
C TYR A 127 14.68 7.48 5.40
N VAL A 128 15.06 8.76 5.53
CA VAL A 128 14.22 9.81 6.09
C VAL A 128 13.93 10.86 5.01
N VAL A 129 12.67 11.26 4.90
CA VAL A 129 12.24 12.40 4.08
C VAL A 129 12.10 13.64 4.96
N ARG A 130 12.91 14.67 4.69
CA ARG A 130 12.89 15.96 5.39
C ARG A 130 11.76 16.86 4.87
N GLU A 131 11.56 18.00 5.53
CA GLU A 131 10.45 18.91 5.18
C GLU A 131 10.52 19.47 3.76
N ASN A 132 11.73 19.72 3.30
CA ASN A 132 12.02 20.16 1.94
C ASN A 132 11.95 19.02 0.90
N GLY A 133 11.44 17.84 1.27
CA GLY A 133 11.33 16.67 0.40
C GLY A 133 12.64 15.92 0.15
N ARG A 134 13.78 16.39 0.70
CA ARG A 134 15.07 15.69 0.52
C ARG A 134 15.09 14.38 1.28
N LYS A 135 15.64 13.36 0.64
CA LYS A 135 15.74 11.99 1.16
C LYS A 135 17.17 11.70 1.61
N TYR A 136 17.31 11.15 2.82
CA TYR A 136 18.61 10.80 3.40
C TYR A 136 18.60 9.37 3.93
N GLY A 137 19.62 8.59 3.58
CA GLY A 137 19.78 7.21 4.04
C GLY A 137 19.84 6.21 2.88
N PHE A 138 19.49 4.97 3.18
CA PHE A 138 19.55 3.87 2.23
C PHE A 138 18.23 3.77 1.46
N LEU A 139 18.19 4.33 0.24
CA LEU A 139 17.01 4.23 -0.64
C LEU A 139 16.92 2.87 -1.36
N GLY A 140 17.86 1.96 -1.09
CA GLY A 140 18.01 0.68 -1.75
C GLY A 140 19.27 0.61 -2.59
N LEU A 141 19.60 -0.60 -3.05
CA LEU A 141 20.73 -0.85 -3.94
C LEU A 141 20.45 -0.21 -5.31
N LYS A 142 21.12 0.88 -5.65
CA LYS A 142 21.33 1.24 -7.06
C LYS A 142 22.32 0.23 -7.63
N ARG A 143 21.84 -0.74 -8.41
CA ARG A 143 22.74 -1.68 -9.08
C ARG A 143 23.55 -0.90 -10.12
N CYS A 144 24.87 -0.84 -9.93
CA CYS A 144 25.79 -0.19 -10.87
C CYS A 144 26.09 -1.06 -12.11
N SER A 145 25.65 -2.32 -12.13
CA SER A 145 25.84 -3.26 -13.24
C SER A 145 24.50 -3.87 -13.69
N LYS A 146 24.37 -4.05 -15.01
CA LYS A 146 23.26 -4.80 -15.62
C LYS A 146 23.43 -6.27 -15.25
N ILE A 147 22.40 -6.89 -14.68
CA ILE A 147 22.35 -8.35 -14.54
C ILE A 147 21.65 -8.87 -15.79
N ASP A 148 22.32 -9.79 -16.47
CA ASP A 148 21.70 -10.61 -17.50
C ASP A 148 20.61 -11.48 -16.85
N SER A 149 19.37 -11.26 -17.28
CA SER A 149 18.18 -11.91 -16.74
C SER A 149 18.11 -13.41 -17.04
N GLU A 150 18.86 -13.89 -18.02
CA GLU A 150 18.87 -15.31 -18.40
C GLU A 150 19.89 -16.10 -17.58
N THR A 151 21.06 -15.54 -17.31
CA THR A 151 22.15 -16.26 -16.63
C THR A 151 22.18 -16.03 -15.11
N GLN A 152 21.53 -14.98 -14.60
CA GLN A 152 21.61 -14.53 -13.20
C GLN A 152 23.05 -14.36 -12.67
N ASN A 153 24.04 -14.32 -13.56
CA ASN A 153 25.43 -14.16 -13.16
C ASN A 153 25.68 -12.70 -12.81
N ILE A 154 26.15 -12.49 -11.59
CA ILE A 154 26.69 -11.21 -11.16
C ILE A 154 28.19 -11.33 -11.35
N GLU A 155 28.77 -10.58 -12.31
CA GLU A 155 30.23 -10.49 -12.37
C GLU A 155 30.74 -10.04 -11.00
N PRO A 156 31.66 -10.80 -10.37
CA PRO A 156 32.18 -10.43 -9.07
C PRO A 156 32.87 -9.07 -9.19
N TYR A 157 32.57 -8.18 -8.24
CA TYR A 157 33.28 -6.91 -8.13
C TYR A 157 34.77 -7.20 -7.90
N THR A 158 35.58 -7.03 -8.95
CA THR A 158 37.04 -7.06 -8.85
C THR A 158 37.50 -5.69 -8.38
N GLY A 159 37.53 -5.50 -7.06
CA GLY A 159 38.18 -4.33 -6.48
C GLY A 159 39.65 -4.31 -6.91
N VAL A 160 40.04 -3.30 -7.67
CA VAL A 160 41.46 -3.07 -7.97
C VAL A 160 42.13 -2.64 -6.67
N LEU A 161 42.92 -3.53 -6.06
CA LEU A 161 43.85 -3.14 -5.01
C LEU A 161 44.92 -2.26 -5.66
N THR A 162 44.74 -0.95 -5.63
CA THR A 162 45.82 -0.01 -5.97
C THR A 162 46.86 -0.10 -4.87
N THR A 163 47.90 -0.90 -5.08
CA THR A 163 49.12 -0.82 -4.28
C THR A 163 49.86 0.44 -4.70
N GLU A 164 49.51 1.58 -4.10
CA GLU A 164 50.38 2.75 -4.15
C GLU A 164 51.63 2.45 -3.32
N THR A 165 52.70 2.01 -4.00
CA THR A 165 54.05 2.13 -3.44
C THR A 165 54.39 3.61 -3.40
N ARG A 166 54.27 4.19 -2.20
CA ARG A 166 54.68 5.56 -1.90
C ARG A 166 56.22 5.63 -1.99
N PRO A 167 56.79 6.61 -2.71
CA PRO A 167 58.23 6.84 -2.76
C PRO A 167 58.79 7.36 -1.43
#